data_AF-A0A950NJV5-F1
#
_entry.id   AF-A0A950NJV5-F1
#
_cell.length_a   1.000
_cell.length_b   1.000
_cell.length_c   1.000
_cell.angle_alpha   90.00
_cell.angle_beta   90.00
_cell.angle_gamma   90.00
#
_symmetry.space_group_name_H-M   'P 1'
#
loop_
_entity.id
_entity.type
_entity.pdbx_description
1 polymer ?
#
loop_
_entity_poly.entity_id
_entity_poly.type
_entity_poly.pdbx_seq_one_letter_code
_entity_poly.pdbx_strand_id
1 'polypeptide(L)'
;MVKAATWLSITPEPERDLPRAVATLACGAAPPAAAVAAETERVEGLILRGSERAWLAYLHAVVKLIDRRARDPDGDVQRARACATAVISNHHNLLLGLRGRGA
;
A
#
# COMPACT_ATOMS: atom_id res chain seq x y z
N MET A 1 -6.14 -21.16 18.42
CA MET A 1 -6.31 -21.42 16.97
C MET A 1 -6.50 -20.07 16.29
N VAL A 2 -5.41 -19.44 15.83
CA VAL A 2 -5.47 -18.11 15.20
C VAL A 2 -5.99 -18.31 13.78
N LYS A 3 -7.19 -17.80 13.46
CA LYS A 3 -7.71 -17.76 12.09
C LYS A 3 -6.72 -16.94 11.27
N ALA A 4 -6.01 -17.59 10.35
CA ALA A 4 -5.12 -16.94 9.41
C ALA A 4 -5.88 -15.83 8.69
N ALA A 5 -5.33 -14.61 8.71
CA ALA A 5 -5.88 -13.41 8.09
C ALA A 5 -6.09 -13.64 6.58
N THR A 6 -7.26 -14.11 6.17
CA THR A 6 -7.63 -14.33 4.76
C THR A 6 -7.59 -13.05 3.94
N TRP A 7 -7.65 -11.88 4.59
CA TRP A 7 -7.54 -10.55 3.97
C TRP A 7 -6.11 -10.18 3.52
N LEU A 8 -5.11 -10.95 3.93
CA LEU A 8 -3.69 -10.76 3.60
C LEU A 8 -3.18 -11.74 2.56
N SER A 9 -4.08 -12.41 1.83
CA SER A 9 -3.72 -13.47 0.90
C SER A 9 -3.03 -12.93 -0.37
N ILE A 10 -1.71 -12.76 -0.24
CA ILE A 10 -0.67 -13.07 -1.22
C ILE A 10 -0.74 -12.28 -2.53
N THR A 11 -0.03 -11.14 -2.55
CA THR A 11 0.99 -10.89 -3.59
C THR A 11 2.24 -10.25 -2.96
N PRO A 12 3.33 -11.01 -2.75
CA PRO A 12 4.49 -10.53 -2.00
C PRO A 12 5.35 -9.53 -2.77
N GLU A 13 5.31 -9.47 -4.10
CA GLU A 13 6.12 -8.52 -4.88
C GLU A 13 5.64 -7.06 -4.77
N PRO A 14 4.39 -6.69 -5.09
CA PRO A 14 3.96 -5.29 -5.07
C PRO A 14 3.70 -4.76 -3.65
N GLU A 15 3.35 -5.62 -2.69
CA GLU A 15 3.17 -5.22 -1.28
C GLU A 15 4.49 -4.85 -0.61
N ARG A 16 5.63 -5.43 -1.04
CA ARG A 16 6.98 -5.04 -0.56
C ARG A 16 7.36 -3.62 -0.98
N ASP A 17 6.87 -3.15 -2.12
CA ASP A 17 7.17 -1.82 -2.63
C ASP A 17 6.21 -0.75 -2.09
N LEU A 18 5.08 -1.14 -1.48
CA LEU A 18 4.08 -0.23 -0.95
C LEU A 18 4.65 0.76 0.09
N PRO A 19 5.47 0.35 1.09
CA PRO A 19 6.02 1.30 2.06
C PRO A 19 6.87 2.38 1.41
N ARG A 20 7.70 2.01 0.42
CA ARG A 20 8.49 2.98 -0.35
C ARG A 20 7.59 3.89 -1.17
N ALA A 21 6.57 3.36 -1.84
CA ALA A 21 5.63 4.16 -2.63
C ALA A 21 4.87 5.16 -1.75
N VAL A 22 4.36 4.73 -0.60
CA VAL A 22 3.63 5.60 0.34
C VAL A 22 4.56 6.67 0.92
N ALA A 23 5.80 6.31 1.31
CA ALA A 23 6.79 7.28 1.77
C ALA A 23 7.11 8.31 0.67
N THR A 24 7.26 7.88 -0.59
CA THR A 24 7.47 8.77 -1.74
C THR A 24 6.31 9.73 -1.93
N LEU A 25 5.06 9.24 -1.86
CA LEU A 25 3.86 10.06 -2.00
C LEU A 25 3.71 11.08 -0.86
N ALA A 26 4.06 10.68 0.36
CA ALA A 26 4.07 11.55 1.54
C ALA A 26 5.11 12.66 1.41
N CYS A 27 6.34 12.32 1.00
CA CYS A 27 7.44 13.28 0.79
C CYS A 27 7.25 14.16 -0.46
N GLY A 28 6.56 13.68 -1.49
CA GLY A 28 6.45 14.35 -2.80
C GLY A 28 7.75 14.29 -3.63
N ALA A 29 8.67 13.40 -3.28
CA ALA A 29 9.95 13.16 -3.94
C ALA A 29 10.52 11.83 -3.44
N ALA A 30 11.69 11.41 -3.97
CA ALA A 30 12.43 10.27 -3.48
C ALA A 30 12.58 10.29 -1.93
N PRO A 31 12.06 9.28 -1.21
CA PRO A 31 11.97 9.33 0.23
C PRO A 31 13.32 9.00 0.88
N PRO A 32 13.65 9.60 2.04
CA PRO A 32 14.80 9.17 2.82
C PRO A 32 14.58 7.74 3.37
N ALA A 33 15.66 6.99 3.57
CA ALA A 33 15.60 5.61 4.05
C ALA A 33 14.83 5.47 5.38
N ALA A 34 14.93 6.47 6.27
CA ALA A 34 14.21 6.51 7.53
C ALA A 34 12.68 6.60 7.35
N ALA A 35 12.20 7.33 6.34
CA ALA A 35 10.77 7.41 6.04
C ALA A 35 10.22 6.09 5.51
N VAL A 36 11.02 5.38 4.69
CA VAL A 36 10.66 4.04 4.21
C VAL A 36 10.61 3.05 5.38
N ALA A 37 11.61 3.06 6.27
CA ALA A 37 11.66 2.19 7.44
C ALA A 37 10.46 2.40 8.38
N ALA A 38 10.12 3.66 8.68
CA ALA A 38 8.96 3.99 9.51
C ALA A 38 7.64 3.50 8.89
N GLU A 39 7.49 3.61 7.57
CA GLU A 39 6.32 3.12 6.87
C GLU A 39 6.27 1.59 6.85
N THR A 40 7.41 0.91 6.71
CA THR A 40 7.51 -0.54 6.82
C THR A 40 7.07 -1.02 8.20
N GLU A 41 7.60 -0.44 9.28
CA GLU A 41 7.21 -0.80 10.65
C GLU A 41 5.71 -0.58 10.91
N ARG A 42 5.14 0.49 10.33
CA ARG A 42 3.71 0.79 10.42
C ARG A 42 2.89 -0.29 9.72
N VAL A 43 3.26 -0.68 8.50
CA VAL A 43 2.58 -1.74 7.74
C VAL A 43 2.71 -3.07 8.45
N GLU A 44 3.90 -3.44 8.92
CA GLU A 44 4.14 -4.65 9.72
C GLU A 44 3.27 -4.67 10.98
N GLY A 45 3.17 -3.54 11.70
CA GLY A 45 2.30 -3.40 12.86
C GLY A 45 0.82 -3.64 12.52
N LEU A 46 0.34 -3.13 11.38
CA LEU A 46 -1.02 -3.37 10.90
C LEU A 46 -1.26 -4.83 10.51
N ILE A 47 -0.27 -5.48 9.91
CA ILE A 47 -0.35 -6.89 9.51
C ILE A 47 -0.35 -7.82 10.73
N LEU A 48 0.59 -7.61 11.66
CA LEU A 48 0.83 -8.51 12.79
C LEU A 48 -0.17 -8.31 13.93
N ARG A 49 -0.61 -7.07 14.16
CA ARG A 49 -1.39 -6.69 15.34
C ARG A 49 -2.62 -5.84 15.01
N GLY A 50 -2.81 -5.47 13.75
CA GLY A 50 -3.93 -4.65 13.33
C GLY A 50 -5.23 -5.41 13.23
N SER A 51 -6.29 -4.65 12.99
CA SER A 51 -7.60 -5.19 12.61
C SER A 51 -7.86 -4.89 11.14
N GLU A 52 -8.74 -5.66 10.51
CA GLU A 52 -9.20 -5.40 9.14
C GLU A 52 -9.69 -3.95 8.97
N ARG A 53 -10.42 -3.41 9.95
CA ARG A 53 -10.85 -2.01 9.95
C ARG A 53 -9.67 -1.03 9.91
N ALA A 54 -8.61 -1.28 10.68
CA ALA A 54 -7.42 -0.44 10.70
C ALA A 54 -6.66 -0.52 9.37
N TRP A 55 -6.63 -1.71 8.75
CA TRP A 55 -6.05 -1.91 7.43
C TRP A 55 -6.82 -1.17 6.33
N LEU A 56 -8.15 -1.29 6.30
CA LEU A 56 -8.98 -0.56 5.33
C LEU A 56 -8.85 0.97 5.51
N ALA A 57 -8.78 1.44 6.75
CA ALA A 57 -8.52 2.85 7.03
C ALA A 57 -7.15 3.32 6.52
N TYR A 58 -6.13 2.46 6.63
CA TYR A 58 -4.81 2.70 6.05
C TYR A 58 -4.85 2.80 4.53
N LEU A 59 -5.46 1.83 3.84
CA LEU A 59 -5.60 1.87 2.38
C LEU A 59 -6.34 3.11 1.90
N HIS A 60 -7.40 3.51 2.60
CA HIS A 60 -8.13 4.74 2.30
C HIS A 60 -7.25 6.00 2.45
N ALA A 61 -6.34 6.03 3.44
CA ALA A 61 -5.37 7.11 3.57
C ALA A 61 -4.39 7.15 2.39
N VAL A 62 -3.96 6.00 1.88
CA VAL A 62 -3.09 5.90 0.69
C VAL A 62 -3.81 6.42 -0.56
N VAL A 63 -5.09 6.10 -0.76
CA VAL A 63 -5.90 6.67 -1.86
C VAL A 63 -5.89 8.20 -1.80
N LYS A 64 -6.07 8.79 -0.62
CA LYS A 64 -6.00 10.26 -0.46
C LYS A 64 -4.63 10.83 -0.81
N LEU A 65 -3.55 10.11 -0.54
CA LEU A 65 -2.20 10.53 -0.94
C LEU A 65 -2.02 10.50 -2.46
N ILE A 66 -2.52 9.44 -3.11
CA ILE A 66 -2.56 9.34 -4.57
C ILE A 66 -3.30 10.53 -5.18
N ASP A 67 -4.50 10.86 -4.66
CA ASP A 67 -5.33 11.95 -5.16
C ASP A 67 -4.65 13.31 -4.99
N ARG A 68 -4.03 13.56 -3.83
CA ARG A 68 -3.25 14.79 -3.56
C ARG A 68 -2.09 14.97 -4.52
N ARG A 69 -1.52 13.88 -5.02
CA ARG A 69 -0.36 13.86 -5.92
C ARG A 69 -0.75 13.58 -7.37
N ALA A 70 -2.02 13.68 -7.75
CA ALA A 70 -2.50 13.28 -9.08
C ALA A 70 -1.83 14.05 -10.22
N ARG A 71 -1.47 15.32 -10.01
CA ARG A 71 -0.86 16.22 -11.02
C ARG A 71 0.63 16.50 -10.80
N ASP A 72 1.26 15.75 -9.90
CA ASP A 72 2.68 15.94 -9.61
C ASP A 72 3.53 15.49 -10.82
N PRO A 73 4.38 16.38 -11.39
CA PRO A 73 5.20 16.05 -12.54
C PRO A 73 6.41 15.18 -12.19
N ASP A 74 6.75 15.02 -10.91
CA ASP A 74 7.92 14.25 -10.48
C ASP A 74 7.83 12.76 -10.88
N GLY A 75 8.90 12.25 -11.49
CA GLY A 75 8.94 10.88 -12.03
C GLY A 75 8.89 9.79 -10.95
N ASP A 76 9.46 10.05 -9.77
CA ASP A 76 9.38 9.12 -8.63
C ASP A 76 7.97 9.09 -8.04
N VAL A 77 7.33 10.25 -7.91
CA VAL A 77 5.94 10.37 -7.45
C VAL A 77 4.98 9.66 -8.41
N GLN A 78 5.20 9.79 -9.73
CA GLN A 78 4.39 9.08 -10.74
C GLN A 78 4.53 7.56 -10.62
N ARG A 79 5.77 7.05 -10.47
CA ARG A 79 6.01 5.61 -10.27
C ARG A 79 5.39 5.11 -8.96
N ALA A 80 5.56 5.85 -7.88
CA ALA A 80 4.97 5.53 -6.58
C ALA A 80 3.44 5.48 -6.65
N ARG A 81 2.82 6.43 -7.35
CA ARG A 81 1.37 6.46 -7.58
C ARG A 81 0.89 5.22 -8.34
N ALA A 82 1.59 4.84 -9.41
CA ALA A 82 1.25 3.65 -10.19
C ALA A 82 1.35 2.37 -9.36
N CYS A 83 2.44 2.22 -8.59
CA CYS A 83 2.65 1.10 -7.66
C CYS A 83 1.53 1.01 -6.61
N ALA A 84 1.27 2.10 -5.88
CA ALA A 84 0.25 2.13 -4.84
C ALA A 84 -1.16 1.87 -5.40
N THR A 85 -1.47 2.39 -6.59
CA THR A 85 -2.75 2.14 -7.28
C THR A 85 -2.92 0.66 -7.64
N ALA A 86 -1.86 0.00 -8.12
CA ALA A 86 -1.89 -1.43 -8.45
C ALA A 86 -2.15 -2.29 -7.21
N VAL A 87 -1.47 -2.00 -6.09
CA VAL A 87 -1.67 -2.70 -4.82
C VAL A 87 -3.11 -2.55 -4.31
N ILE A 88 -3.63 -1.32 -4.28
CA ILE A 88 -5.00 -1.06 -3.83
C ILE A 88 -6.03 -1.77 -4.73
N SER A 89 -5.82 -1.72 -6.05
CA SER A 89 -6.71 -2.39 -7.02
C SER A 89 -6.70 -3.90 -6.81
N ASN A 90 -5.53 -4.50 -6.57
CA ASN A 90 -5.43 -5.92 -6.25
C ASN A 90 -6.17 -6.25 -4.94
N HIS A 91 -5.98 -5.45 -3.89
CA HIS A 91 -6.66 -5.65 -2.62
C HIS A 91 -8.19 -5.55 -2.74
N HIS A 92 -8.69 -4.57 -3.49
CA HIS A 92 -10.14 -4.47 -3.77
C HIS A 92 -10.66 -5.68 -4.55
N ASN A 93 -9.92 -6.19 -5.54
CA ASN A 93 -10.33 -7.39 -6.28
C ASN A 93 -10.42 -8.61 -5.34
N LEU A 94 -9.43 -8.79 -4.47
CA LEU A 94 -9.43 -9.85 -3.46
C LEU A 94 -10.63 -9.75 -2.51
N LEU A 95 -10.97 -8.55 -2.04
CA LEU A 95 -12.16 -8.31 -1.20
C LEU A 95 -13.48 -8.63 -1.93
N LEU A 96 -13.55 -8.37 -3.24
CA LEU A 96 -14.71 -8.67 -4.07
C LEU A 96 -14.81 -10.16 -4.46
N GLY A 97 -13.85 -11.01 -4.03
CA GLY A 97 -13.77 -12.41 -4.44
C GLY A 97 -13.41 -12.60 -5.92
N LEU A 98 -12.98 -11.52 -6.59
CA LEU A 98 -12.51 -11.55 -7.96
C LEU A 98 -11.05 -11.98 -7.92
N ARG A 99 -10.73 -13.14 -8.51
CA ARG A 99 -9.33 -13.54 -8.71
C ARG A 99 -8.61 -12.42 -9.48
N GLY A 100 -7.63 -11.78 -8.84
CA GLY A 100 -6.82 -10.74 -9.46
C GLY A 100 -6.19 -11.26 -10.75
N ARG A 101 -6.09 -10.41 -11.78
CA ARG A 101 -5.27 -10.70 -12.97
C ARG A 101 -3.81 -10.82 -12.53
N GLY A 102 -3.41 -12.04 -12.19
CA GLY A 102 -2.09 -12.39 -11.70
C GLY A 102 -2.02 -13.91 -11.55
N ALA A 103 -2.13 -14.61 -12.69
CA ALA A 103 -1.70 -15.99 -12.88
C ALA A 103 -0.63 -15.97 -13.98
#